data_AF-A0A2E1E8E4-F1
#
_entry.id   AF-A0A2E1E8E4-F1
#
_cell.length_a   1.000
_cell.length_b   1.000
_cell.length_c   1.000
_cell.angle_alpha   90.00
_cell.angle_beta   90.00
_cell.angle_gamma   90.00
#
_symmetry.space_group_name_H-M   'P 1'
#
loop_
_entity.id
_entity.type
_entity.pdbx_description
1 polymer ?
#
loop_
_entity_poly.entity_id
_entity_poly.type
_entity_poly.pdbx_seq_one_letter_code
_entity_poly.pdbx_strand_id
1 'polypeptide(L)'
;MGIKFDGVTVKNGSKVVGNLKRADELKEGSSSGGKTLGNIKRRDEIRLGSSSGGKTLCNIKDGRNIREGSSSGGRSLIKISDAAKRIGTSQTGPSTALVWWFFAK
;
A
#
# COMPACT_ATOMS: atom_id res chain seq x y z
N MET A 1 8.96 -0.57 -17.87
CA MET A 1 7.72 -1.29 -17.48
C MET A 1 7.35 -0.79 -16.09
N GLY A 2 6.15 -0.24 -15.90
CA GLY A 2 5.76 0.44 -14.66
C GLY A 2 4.72 -0.36 -13.86
N ILE A 3 4.70 -0.14 -12.55
CA ILE A 3 3.64 -0.66 -11.66
C ILE A 3 2.35 0.11 -11.96
N LYS A 4 1.26 -0.63 -12.14
CA LYS A 4 -0.11 -0.09 -12.29
C LYS A 4 -1.02 -0.67 -11.22
N PHE A 5 -1.73 0.19 -10.51
CA PHE A 5 -2.71 -0.17 -9.49
C PHE A 5 -4.09 0.34 -9.86
N ASP A 6 -5.03 -0.60 -9.98
CA ASP A 6 -6.40 -0.33 -10.42
C ASP A 6 -7.40 -0.24 -9.26
N GLY A 7 -6.92 -0.16 -8.02
CA GLY A 7 -7.77 -0.23 -6.82
C GLY A 7 -7.98 -1.64 -6.29
N VAL A 8 -7.85 -2.66 -7.16
CA VAL A 8 -7.97 -4.08 -6.77
C VAL A 8 -6.69 -4.86 -7.05
N THR A 9 -6.07 -4.67 -8.21
CA THR A 9 -4.88 -5.45 -8.59
C THR A 9 -3.69 -4.56 -8.88
N VAL A 10 -2.50 -5.08 -8.58
CA VAL A 10 -1.21 -4.48 -8.88
C VAL A 10 -0.60 -5.26 -10.04
N LYS A 11 -0.37 -4.59 -11.16
CA LYS A 11 0.21 -5.18 -12.37
C LYS A 11 1.60 -4.60 -12.61
N ASN A 12 2.54 -5.46 -12.99
CA ASN A 12 3.80 -5.04 -13.59
C ASN A 12 3.78 -5.49 -15.06
N GLY A 13 3.47 -4.55 -15.95
CA GLY A 13 3.14 -4.87 -17.34
C GLY A 13 1.89 -5.73 -17.44
N SER A 14 1.99 -6.91 -18.08
CA SER A 14 0.87 -7.85 -18.26
C SER A 14 0.66 -8.79 -17.06
N LYS A 15 1.60 -8.85 -16.12
CA LYS A 15 1.56 -9.78 -14.98
C LYS A 15 0.96 -9.13 -13.74
N VAL A 16 0.02 -9.81 -13.09
CA VAL A 16 -0.47 -9.43 -11.77
C VAL A 16 0.56 -9.87 -10.72
N VAL A 17 1.10 -8.91 -9.98
CA VAL A 17 2.12 -9.11 -8.94
C VAL A 17 1.55 -8.94 -7.53
N GLY A 18 0.38 -8.34 -7.40
CA GLY A 18 -0.34 -8.26 -6.13
C GLY A 18 -1.83 -8.04 -6.29
N ASN A 19 -2.58 -8.33 -5.24
CA ASN A 19 -4.03 -8.24 -5.19
C ASN A 19 -4.47 -7.69 -3.83
N LEU A 20 -5.25 -6.61 -3.85
CA LEU A 20 -5.87 -6.02 -2.68
C LEU A 20 -7.19 -6.74 -2.38
N LYS A 21 -7.14 -7.65 -1.41
CA LYS A 21 -8.29 -8.38 -0.90
C LYS A 21 -9.05 -7.52 0.11
N ARG A 22 -10.38 -7.45 -0.03
CA ARG A 22 -11.32 -6.76 0.88
C ARG A 22 -11.02 -5.27 1.14
N ALA A 23 -10.24 -4.65 0.25
CA ALA A 23 -9.75 -3.26 0.33
C ALA A 23 -8.72 -2.99 1.43
N ASP A 24 -8.42 -3.94 2.31
CA ASP A 24 -7.51 -3.76 3.44
C ASP A 24 -6.29 -4.69 3.43
N GLU A 25 -6.29 -5.83 2.72
CA GLU A 25 -5.17 -6.77 2.70
C GLU A 25 -4.50 -6.84 1.34
N LEU A 26 -3.22 -6.50 1.23
CA LEU A 26 -2.44 -6.70 0.01
C LEU A 26 -1.78 -8.07 0.03
N LYS A 27 -2.09 -8.89 -0.97
CA LYS A 27 -1.53 -10.22 -1.19
C LYS A 27 -0.58 -10.23 -2.37
N GLU A 28 0.40 -11.12 -2.30
CA GLU A 28 1.34 -11.36 -3.39
C GLU A 28 0.71 -12.22 -4.48
N GLY A 29 0.96 -11.86 -5.74
CA GLY A 29 0.51 -12.58 -6.92
C GLY A 29 -0.95 -12.31 -7.30
N SER A 30 -1.47 -13.16 -8.19
CA SER A 30 -2.83 -13.04 -8.74
C SER A 30 -3.92 -13.65 -7.85
N SER A 31 -3.57 -14.56 -6.93
CA SER A 31 -4.51 -15.35 -6.14
C SER A 31 -4.82 -14.74 -4.77
N SER A 32 -6.09 -14.77 -4.37
CA SER A 32 -6.53 -14.40 -3.01
C SER A 32 -6.03 -15.35 -1.91
N GLY A 33 -5.45 -16.50 -2.29
CA GLY A 33 -4.75 -17.43 -1.40
C GLY A 33 -3.27 -17.08 -1.16
N GLY A 34 -2.72 -16.10 -1.89
CA GLY A 34 -1.32 -15.70 -1.78
C GLY A 34 -0.92 -15.17 -0.40
N LYS A 35 0.39 -15.13 -0.14
CA LYS A 35 0.97 -14.58 1.08
C LYS A 35 0.52 -13.13 1.26
N THR A 36 0.01 -12.77 2.44
CA THR A 36 -0.29 -11.37 2.76
C THR A 36 1.01 -10.61 2.95
N LEU A 37 1.23 -9.61 2.10
CA LEU A 37 2.38 -8.71 2.15
C LEU A 37 2.19 -7.69 3.27
N GLY A 38 1.02 -7.06 3.31
CA GLY A 38 0.66 -6.09 4.33
C GLY A 38 -0.84 -5.85 4.40
N ASN A 39 -1.25 -5.12 5.43
CA ASN A 39 -2.63 -4.74 5.64
C ASN A 39 -2.77 -3.28 6.05
N ILE A 40 -3.97 -2.74 5.80
CA ILE A 40 -4.44 -1.45 6.24
C ILE A 40 -5.19 -1.65 7.56
N LYS A 41 -4.79 -0.94 8.61
CA LYS A 41 -5.53 -0.89 9.88
C LYS A 41 -6.26 0.43 10.07
N ARG A 42 -7.15 0.43 11.05
CA ARG A 42 -7.85 1.64 11.51
C ARG A 42 -6.82 2.76 11.78
N ARG A 43 -7.14 3.97 11.32
CA ARG A 43 -6.27 5.18 11.32
C ARG A 43 -5.19 5.22 10.24
N ASP A 44 -5.46 4.57 9.10
CA ASP A 44 -4.64 4.67 7.90
C ASP A 44 -3.17 4.27 8.12
N GLU A 45 -2.98 3.23 8.94
CA GLU A 45 -1.69 2.61 9.21
C GLU A 45 -1.51 1.38 8.33
N ILE A 46 -0.34 1.29 7.71
CA ILE A 46 0.09 0.14 6.92
C ILE A 46 0.98 -0.75 7.78
N ARG A 47 0.64 -2.02 7.88
CA ARG A 47 1.39 -3.01 8.67
C ARG A 47 1.89 -4.15 7.80
N LEU A 48 2.99 -4.75 8.24
CA LEU A 48 3.55 -5.94 7.60
C LEU A 48 2.72 -7.19 7.94
N GLY A 49 2.45 -8.02 6.94
CA GLY A 49 1.74 -9.30 7.08
C GLY A 49 0.22 -9.15 7.27
N SER A 50 -0.43 -10.24 7.69
CA SER A 50 -1.89 -10.28 7.97
C SER A 50 -2.26 -10.04 9.43
N SER A 51 -1.29 -10.09 10.35
CA SER A 51 -1.58 -10.08 11.79
C SER A 51 -1.78 -8.67 12.35
N SER A 52 -2.70 -8.56 13.32
CA SER A 52 -2.97 -7.31 14.05
C SER A 52 -1.79 -6.87 14.93
N GLY A 53 -0.86 -7.77 15.25
CA GLY A 53 0.40 -7.45 15.97
C GLY A 53 1.58 -7.12 15.05
N GLY A 54 1.39 -7.05 13.73
CA GLY A 54 2.45 -6.77 12.77
C GLY A 54 3.09 -5.40 12.96
N LYS A 55 4.37 -5.27 12.61
CA LYS A 55 5.10 -4.00 12.64
C LYS A 55 4.41 -2.97 11.75
N THR A 56 4.14 -1.78 12.28
CA THR A 56 3.70 -0.64 11.46
C THR A 56 4.85 -0.15 10.59
N LEU A 57 4.61 -0.15 9.28
CA LEU A 57 5.57 0.21 8.24
C LEU A 57 5.49 1.70 7.93
N CYS A 58 4.29 2.17 7.59
CA CYS A 58 4.01 3.56 7.31
C CYS A 58 2.58 3.93 7.70
N ASN A 59 2.27 5.23 7.63
CA ASN A 59 0.94 5.75 7.84
C ASN A 59 0.65 6.94 6.94
N ILE A 60 -0.62 7.26 6.75
CA ILE A 60 -1.09 8.47 6.06
C ILE A 60 -2.05 9.30 6.93
N LYS A 61 -1.77 9.42 8.23
CA LYS A 61 -2.67 10.10 9.19
C LYS A 61 -3.02 11.55 8.84
N ASP A 62 -2.14 12.21 8.09
CA ASP A 62 -2.31 13.58 7.60
C ASP A 62 -3.08 13.65 6.26
N GLY A 63 -3.38 12.50 5.64
CA GLY A 63 -4.07 12.38 4.35
C GLY A 63 -3.27 12.87 3.14
N ARG A 64 -2.10 13.49 3.34
CA ARG A 64 -1.29 14.10 2.25
C ARG A 64 0.05 13.42 2.03
N ASN A 65 0.62 12.83 3.09
CA ASN A 65 1.98 12.30 3.09
C ASN A 65 2.01 10.87 3.63
N ILE A 66 2.78 10.00 2.96
CA ILE A 66 3.16 8.70 3.51
C ILE A 66 4.34 8.93 4.45
N ARG A 67 4.16 8.61 5.72
CA ARG A 67 5.17 8.77 6.77
C ARG A 67 5.62 7.42 7.28
N GLU A 68 6.90 7.30 7.61
CA GLU A 68 7.45 6.05 8.15
C GLU A 68 7.00 5.83 9.62
N GLY A 69 6.72 4.57 9.96
CA GLY A 69 6.30 4.16 11.29
C GLY A 69 4.83 4.47 11.61
N SER A 70 4.50 4.45 12.90
CA SER A 70 3.13 4.68 13.40
C SER A 70 2.87 6.12 13.86
N SER A 71 3.89 6.97 13.96
CA SER A 71 3.73 8.34 14.49
C SER A 71 3.30 9.32 13.40
N SER A 72 2.35 10.20 13.72
CA SER A 72 1.94 11.32 12.86
C SER A 72 3.07 12.35 12.68
N GLY A 73 4.02 12.40 13.62
CA GLY A 73 5.24 13.23 13.52
C GLY A 73 6.41 12.52 12.83
N GLY A 74 6.21 11.30 12.32
CA GLY A 74 7.24 10.52 11.66
C GLY A 74 7.77 11.17 10.38
N ARG A 75 8.95 10.69 9.94
CA ARG A 75 9.62 11.15 8.72
C ARG A 75 8.70 10.98 7.50
N SER A 76 8.46 12.08 6.78
CA SER A 76 7.74 12.03 5.50
C SER A 76 8.61 11.35 4.45
N LEU A 77 8.05 10.35 3.77
CA LEU A 77 8.72 9.60 2.72
C LEU A 77 8.37 10.16 1.34
N ILE A 78 7.08 10.37 1.08
CA ILE A 78 6.56 10.88 -0.20
C ILE A 78 5.15 11.44 0.00
N LYS A 79 4.72 12.35 -0.88
CA LYS A 79 3.32 12.75 -0.98
C LYS A 79 2.47 11.60 -1.53
N ILE A 80 1.27 11.41 -1.01
CA ILE A 80 0.37 10.35 -1.45
C ILE A 80 0.00 10.50 -2.94
N SER A 81 -0.11 11.73 -3.43
CA SER A 81 -0.38 12.03 -4.84
C SER A 81 0.78 11.64 -5.76
N ASP A 82 2.02 11.76 -5.29
CA ASP A 82 3.19 11.34 -6.07
C ASP A 82 3.38 9.82 -6.03
N ALA A 83 3.07 9.19 -4.89
CA ALA A 83 2.97 7.74 -4.79
C ALA A 83 1.91 7.18 -5.75
N ALA A 84 0.74 7.82 -5.84
CA ALA A 84 -0.33 7.46 -6.76
C ALA A 84 0.14 7.47 -8.22
N LYS A 85 0.82 8.54 -8.64
CA LYS A 85 1.43 8.64 -9.98
C LYS A 85 2.45 7.53 -10.25
N ARG A 86 3.30 7.18 -9.27
CA ARG A 86 4.31 6.11 -9.42
C ARG A 86 3.69 4.73 -9.64
N ILE A 87 2.54 4.46 -9.03
CA ILE A 87 1.81 3.20 -9.21
C ILE A 87 0.68 3.33 -10.25
N GLY A 88 0.66 4.40 -11.05
CA GLY A 88 -0.30 4.59 -12.13
C GLY A 88 -1.77 4.62 -11.69
N THR A 89 -2.06 5.14 -10.50
CA THR A 89 -3.43 5.32 -10.00
C THR A 89 -3.73 6.79 -9.72
N SER A 90 -5.01 7.15 -9.71
CA SER A 90 -5.50 8.46 -9.25
C SER A 90 -5.99 8.42 -7.80
N GLN A 91 -6.02 7.24 -7.18
CA GLN A 91 -6.47 7.08 -5.80
C GLN A 91 -5.39 7.57 -4.82
N THR A 92 -5.79 8.30 -3.78
CA THR A 92 -4.89 8.85 -2.77
C THR A 92 -5.21 8.33 -1.36
N GLY A 93 -5.74 7.11 -1.28
CA GLY A 93 -6.12 6.47 -0.02
C GLY A 93 -5.02 5.61 0.61
N PRO A 94 -5.33 4.91 1.71
CA PRO A 94 -4.38 4.02 2.39
C PRO A 94 -3.96 2.84 1.51
N SER A 95 -4.82 2.40 0.58
CA SER A 95 -4.47 1.38 -0.42
C SER A 95 -3.31 1.81 -1.31
N THR A 96 -3.25 3.09 -1.70
CA THR A 96 -2.12 3.66 -2.45
C THR A 96 -0.84 3.60 -1.65
N ALA A 97 -0.89 3.94 -0.36
CA ALA A 97 0.28 3.86 0.51
C ALA A 97 0.78 2.43 0.69
N LEU A 98 -0.14 1.48 0.85
CA LEU A 98 0.15 0.06 0.95
C LEU A 98 0.84 -0.46 -0.32
N VAL A 99 0.25 -0.23 -1.50
CA VAL A 99 0.82 -0.70 -2.77
C VAL A 99 2.15 -0.03 -3.06
N TRP A 100 2.25 1.29 -2.85
CA TRP A 100 3.50 2.02 -3.05
C TRP A 100 4.61 1.46 -2.15
N TRP A 101 4.34 1.19 -0.88
CA TRP A 101 5.36 0.65 0.03
C TRP A 101 5.98 -0.66 -0.46
N PHE A 102 5.17 -1.58 -0.99
CA PHE A 102 5.64 -2.91 -1.38
C PHE A 102 6.17 -2.99 -2.81
N PHE A 103 5.75 -2.11 -3.72
CA PHE A 103 6.06 -2.22 -5.14
C PHE A 103 6.76 -0.99 -5.75
N ALA A 104 6.83 0.15 -5.05
CA ALA A 104 7.33 1.42 -5.61
C ALA A 104 8.05 2.38 -4.63
N LYS A 105 8.36 1.94 -3.40
CA LYS A 105 9.20 2.66 -2.43
C LYS A 105 10.64 2.68 -2.93
#